data_AF-A0A7G9XQP2-F1
#
_entry.id   AF-A0A7G9XQP2-F1
#
_cell.length_a   1.000
_cell.length_b   1.000
_cell.length_c   1.000
_cell.angle_alpha   90.00
_cell.angle_beta   90.00
_cell.angle_gamma   90.00
#
_symmetry.space_group_name_H-M   'P 1'
#
loop_
_entity.id
_entity.type
_entity.pdbx_description
1 polymer ?
#
loop_
_entity_poly.entity_id
_entity_poly.type
_entity_poly.pdbx_seq_one_letter_code
_entity_poly.pdbx_strand_id
1 'polypeptide(L)'
;MALAATAAVLALAGCTMTAPEPLPTAAGGDGIELDIGPRHPFVDAGPTGVTIVDGDDWSLPDWVRPAANSGYFSEDADASELVAVRSIDVSWRQLRPTPEKTIDPTASGSAQGMSFDGLDAQLREPGDFWMRIFASGKDWAPRWVVEECGVSTYGPDYDGQRHLPIWDECVWGHLVDTYRMLFVDLGLAADPRLRFVYVPGAFTWAEYDYEMVTAAVDAGELDEETYLAWYRHAWTDLVSLFGEHADKLVFTGEDYPWGPFGAADDLLAREAVDAGMGIRTGITELSNFHLSEAPAYGSRMQPDGHMVVDETLPIHSGRYIVATENECFTDCGYETDDVYYAVRQANLKALQLRMNWMYVVPGPSYMAEYREHWDWLRLSLGQTAATSADAWAAFRDAEDTYWAEPESGPFDDPESWRDRPWVRNLERWLVQVDEPGSIAHRTDVDVHAHVFEEDNGVAREGLSTDAAAGDTGFVLEVDPRFASAASGSASIVLKVTYLDAGAGSFAVDTAAGASPSVARTHSGAWRTATIALPDGALAASGTAAPGTAAPRIRISLAEGADDLVVRFARLIRA
;
A
#
# COMPACT_ATOMS: atom_id res chain seq x y z
N MET A 1 39.48 46.34 35.47
CA MET A 1 38.49 45.24 35.52
C MET A 1 37.73 45.26 34.22
N ALA A 2 38.15 44.43 33.27
CA ALA A 2 37.49 44.22 31.99
C ALA A 2 37.11 42.74 31.93
N LEU A 3 35.86 42.44 31.60
CA LEU A 3 35.40 41.09 31.35
C LEU A 3 34.88 41.05 29.91
N ALA A 4 35.65 40.33 29.08
CA ALA A 4 35.29 39.96 27.73
C ALA A 4 34.42 38.70 27.78
N ALA A 5 33.26 38.74 27.13
CA ALA A 5 32.45 37.55 26.87
C ALA A 5 32.93 36.91 25.57
N THR A 6 33.33 35.64 25.64
CA THR A 6 33.79 34.84 24.50
C THR A 6 32.63 34.03 23.96
N ALA A 7 32.40 34.10 22.65
CA ALA A 7 31.46 33.27 21.92
C ALA A 7 31.96 31.83 21.81
N ALA A 8 31.08 30.86 22.05
CA ALA A 8 31.29 29.46 21.69
C ALA A 8 30.28 29.08 20.61
N VAL A 9 30.77 28.95 19.37
CA VAL A 9 30.07 28.36 18.25
C VAL A 9 30.17 26.84 18.40
N LEU A 10 29.05 26.18 18.66
CA LEU A 10 28.94 24.72 18.63
C LEU A 10 28.66 24.28 17.18
N ALA A 11 29.64 23.59 16.60
CA ALA A 11 29.52 22.93 15.31
C ALA A 11 28.62 21.69 15.45
N LEU A 12 27.41 21.77 14.89
CA LEU A 12 26.59 20.59 14.58
C LEU A 12 27.21 19.94 13.33
N ALA A 13 28.02 18.90 13.55
CA ALA A 13 28.39 17.98 12.48
C ALA A 13 27.13 17.18 12.13
N GLY A 14 26.50 17.53 11.01
CA GLY A 14 25.45 16.72 10.41
C GLY A 14 26.06 15.39 9.98
N CYS A 15 25.73 14.32 10.70
CA CYS A 15 25.82 12.98 10.14
C CYS A 15 24.79 12.91 9.02
N THR A 16 25.22 13.14 7.79
CA THR A 16 24.47 12.70 6.62
C THR A 16 24.38 11.18 6.71
N MET A 17 23.24 10.66 7.16
CA MET A 17 22.86 9.27 6.92
C MET A 17 22.87 9.11 5.40
N THR A 18 23.90 8.48 4.85
CA THR A 18 23.85 7.97 3.47
C THR A 18 22.70 6.97 3.43
N ALA A 19 21.75 7.17 2.52
CA ALA A 19 20.70 6.19 2.27
C ALA A 19 21.37 4.81 2.08
N PRO A 20 20.93 3.77 2.82
CA PRO A 20 21.40 2.41 2.58
C PRO A 20 21.17 2.06 1.11
N GLU A 21 22.11 1.33 0.51
CA GLU A 21 21.92 0.83 -0.85
C GLU A 21 20.68 -0.09 -0.88
N PRO A 22 19.83 0.00 -1.93
CA PRO A 22 18.70 -0.91 -2.09
C PRO A 22 19.16 -2.37 -2.07
N LEU A 23 18.30 -3.28 -1.59
CA LEU A 23 18.57 -4.71 -1.70
C LEU A 23 18.84 -5.05 -3.17
N PRO A 24 20.03 -5.59 -3.52
CA PRO A 24 20.31 -5.94 -4.90
C PRO A 24 19.30 -6.99 -5.37
N THR A 25 18.65 -6.74 -6.51
CA THR A 25 18.00 -7.81 -7.26
C THR A 25 19.07 -8.83 -7.62
N ALA A 26 18.82 -10.13 -7.40
CA ALA A 26 19.79 -11.14 -7.77
C ALA A 26 19.95 -11.06 -9.28
N ALA A 27 21.11 -10.58 -9.74
CA ALA A 27 21.46 -10.60 -11.15
C ALA A 27 21.67 -12.07 -11.57
N GLY A 28 20.57 -12.74 -11.92
CA GLY A 28 20.55 -14.09 -12.47
C GLY A 28 19.85 -15.12 -11.59
N GLY A 29 18.70 -15.60 -12.06
CA GLY A 29 18.13 -16.85 -11.60
C GLY A 29 16.96 -17.35 -12.43
N ASP A 30 15.87 -16.60 -12.40
CA ASP A 30 14.57 -16.85 -13.03
C ASP A 30 14.49 -16.33 -14.47
N GLY A 31 15.33 -15.36 -14.83
CA GLY A 31 15.41 -14.82 -16.19
C GLY A 31 14.31 -13.80 -16.52
N ILE A 32 13.62 -13.29 -15.50
CA ILE A 32 12.61 -12.24 -15.63
C ILE A 32 13.31 -10.88 -15.57
N GLU A 33 13.32 -10.16 -16.69
CA GLU A 33 13.87 -8.79 -16.74
C GLU A 33 12.86 -7.82 -16.13
N LEU A 34 13.10 -7.42 -14.87
CA LEU A 34 12.20 -6.50 -14.16
C LEU A 34 12.50 -5.03 -14.44
N ASP A 35 13.73 -4.68 -14.83
CA ASP A 35 14.13 -3.31 -15.19
C ASP A 35 13.67 -2.89 -16.60
N ILE A 36 12.47 -3.34 -17.00
CA ILE A 36 11.81 -2.92 -18.22
C ILE A 36 10.87 -1.74 -17.94
N GLY A 37 10.85 -0.79 -18.89
CA GLY A 37 9.94 0.34 -18.87
C GLY A 37 8.48 -0.05 -19.16
N PRO A 38 7.62 0.93 -19.49
CA PRO A 38 6.24 0.68 -19.87
C PRO A 38 6.12 -0.29 -21.05
N ARG A 39 5.13 -1.18 -20.98
CA ARG A 39 4.71 -2.11 -22.04
C ARG A 39 3.74 -1.47 -23.02
N HIS A 40 3.19 -0.31 -22.67
CA HIS A 40 2.22 0.45 -23.46
C HIS A 40 2.81 1.83 -23.83
N PRO A 41 2.63 2.29 -25.08
CA PRO A 41 3.17 3.57 -25.51
C PRO A 41 2.50 4.72 -24.76
N PHE A 42 3.29 5.73 -24.39
CA PHE A 42 2.76 6.94 -23.77
C PHE A 42 1.82 7.70 -24.71
N VAL A 43 0.61 8.02 -24.22
CA VAL A 43 -0.30 8.94 -24.89
C VAL A 43 0.05 10.36 -24.46
N ASP A 44 0.85 11.06 -25.27
CA ASP A 44 1.22 12.46 -25.03
C ASP A 44 0.12 13.44 -25.49
N ALA A 45 0.21 14.70 -25.09
CA ALA A 45 -0.71 15.77 -25.46
C ALA A 45 -0.70 16.10 -26.97
N GLY A 46 0.36 15.69 -27.68
CA GLY A 46 0.47 15.85 -29.13
C GLY A 46 0.67 17.32 -29.58
N PRO A 47 0.72 17.59 -30.90
CA PRO A 47 1.10 18.90 -31.44
C PRO A 47 0.08 20.02 -31.17
N THR A 48 -1.17 19.68 -30.86
CA THR A 48 -2.23 20.61 -30.47
C THR A 48 -2.20 20.93 -28.98
N GLY A 49 -1.37 20.23 -28.20
CA GLY A 49 -1.32 20.32 -26.74
C GLY A 49 -2.50 19.70 -26.01
N VAL A 50 -3.39 18.99 -26.73
CA VAL A 50 -4.47 18.15 -26.16
C VAL A 50 -4.65 16.91 -27.03
N THR A 51 -4.68 15.75 -26.39
CA THR A 51 -5.10 14.47 -26.98
C THR A 51 -6.15 13.82 -26.08
N ILE A 52 -7.22 13.26 -26.65
CA ILE A 52 -8.33 12.67 -25.89
C ILE A 52 -8.48 11.20 -26.31
N VAL A 53 -8.57 10.32 -25.31
CA VAL A 53 -8.88 8.90 -25.47
C VAL A 53 -10.14 8.54 -24.68
N ASP A 54 -10.78 7.44 -25.05
CA ASP A 54 -11.97 6.94 -24.35
C ASP A 54 -11.55 6.08 -23.15
N GLY A 55 -12.31 6.14 -22.05
CA GLY A 55 -11.99 5.43 -20.81
C GLY A 55 -10.88 6.09 -20.01
N ASP A 56 -10.27 5.32 -19.11
CA ASP A 56 -9.06 5.72 -18.37
C ASP A 56 -7.80 5.52 -19.23
N ASP A 57 -6.78 6.31 -18.96
CA ASP A 57 -5.46 6.25 -19.60
C ASP A 57 -4.39 6.03 -18.52
N TRP A 58 -3.78 4.84 -18.53
CA TRP A 58 -2.80 4.41 -17.54
C TRP A 58 -1.36 4.60 -18.05
N SER A 59 -1.18 4.93 -19.33
CA SER A 59 0.12 5.08 -19.98
C SER A 59 1.10 6.00 -19.25
N LEU A 60 2.38 5.62 -19.31
CA LEU A 60 3.51 6.31 -18.69
C LEU A 60 4.63 6.54 -19.73
N PRO A 61 5.48 7.57 -19.54
CA PRO A 61 6.62 7.83 -20.42
C PRO A 61 7.68 6.72 -20.45
N ASP A 62 8.37 6.56 -21.58
CA ASP A 62 9.32 5.47 -21.81
C ASP A 62 10.53 5.44 -20.85
N TRP A 63 10.84 6.56 -20.17
CA TRP A 63 11.96 6.66 -19.23
C TRP A 63 11.66 6.00 -17.88
N VAL A 64 10.40 5.74 -17.56
CA VAL A 64 9.98 5.24 -16.25
C VAL A 64 10.47 3.81 -16.02
N ARG A 65 10.97 3.53 -14.81
CA ARG A 65 11.46 2.20 -14.39
C ARG A 65 10.90 1.86 -13.01
N PRO A 66 10.75 0.56 -12.67
CA PRO A 66 10.36 0.16 -11.33
C PRO A 66 11.31 0.67 -10.24
N ALA A 67 10.81 0.80 -9.02
CA ALA A 67 11.66 1.06 -7.87
C ALA A 67 12.49 -0.20 -7.54
N ALA A 68 13.69 0.00 -6.98
CA ALA A 68 14.65 -1.11 -6.80
C ALA A 68 14.16 -2.23 -5.87
N ASN A 69 13.37 -1.89 -4.85
CA ASN A 69 12.77 -2.85 -3.93
C ASN A 69 11.25 -2.77 -4.06
N SER A 70 10.74 -3.24 -5.20
CA SER A 70 9.31 -3.25 -5.50
C SER A 70 8.95 -4.37 -6.48
N GLY A 71 7.68 -4.72 -6.54
CA GLY A 71 7.18 -5.60 -7.60
C GLY A 71 6.04 -6.52 -7.16
N TYR A 72 5.86 -7.58 -7.94
CA TYR A 72 4.84 -8.60 -7.73
C TYR A 72 5.44 -9.89 -7.19
N PHE A 73 4.70 -10.51 -6.28
CA PHE A 73 5.04 -11.81 -5.71
C PHE A 73 3.79 -12.70 -5.62
N SER A 74 4.01 -14.01 -5.64
CA SER A 74 2.97 -15.05 -5.61
C SER A 74 3.59 -16.38 -5.15
N GLU A 75 2.83 -17.46 -5.02
CA GLU A 75 3.37 -18.82 -4.86
C GLU A 75 4.32 -19.15 -6.01
N ASP A 76 3.88 -18.89 -7.24
CA ASP A 76 4.60 -19.21 -8.47
C ASP A 76 5.10 -17.93 -9.18
N ALA A 77 6.29 -18.01 -9.77
CA ALA A 77 6.77 -16.94 -10.64
C ALA A 77 6.10 -17.02 -12.03
N ASP A 78 5.73 -15.87 -12.60
CA ASP A 78 5.17 -15.72 -13.94
C ASP A 78 5.88 -14.61 -14.71
N ALA A 79 6.76 -15.00 -15.62
CA ALA A 79 7.52 -14.07 -16.47
C ALA A 79 6.63 -13.25 -17.41
N SER A 80 5.49 -13.79 -17.84
CA SER A 80 4.59 -13.09 -18.76
C SER A 80 3.89 -11.92 -18.09
N GLU A 81 3.60 -12.06 -16.79
CA GLU A 81 2.93 -11.06 -15.95
C GLU A 81 3.90 -10.32 -15.01
N LEU A 82 5.21 -10.59 -15.11
CA LEU A 82 6.28 -9.99 -14.28
C LEU A 82 6.15 -10.27 -12.78
N VAL A 83 5.54 -11.39 -12.43
CA VAL A 83 5.56 -11.93 -11.06
C VAL A 83 6.89 -12.63 -10.87
N ALA A 84 7.78 -12.03 -10.09
CA ALA A 84 9.18 -12.43 -10.06
C ALA A 84 9.58 -13.22 -8.83
N VAL A 85 8.87 -13.00 -7.72
CA VAL A 85 9.24 -13.55 -6.42
C VAL A 85 8.24 -14.66 -6.09
N ARG A 86 8.72 -15.90 -6.14
CA ARG A 86 7.95 -17.10 -5.79
C ARG A 86 8.01 -17.38 -4.30
N SER A 87 7.11 -18.22 -3.79
CA SER A 87 7.18 -18.64 -2.39
C SER A 87 8.23 -19.75 -2.16
N ILE A 88 8.74 -19.78 -0.94
CA ILE A 88 9.25 -20.98 -0.29
C ILE A 88 8.35 -21.23 0.92
N ASP A 89 7.61 -22.31 0.85
CA ASP A 89 6.62 -22.68 1.86
C ASP A 89 7.07 -23.92 2.62
N VAL A 90 7.11 -23.81 3.95
CA VAL A 90 7.54 -24.90 4.84
C VAL A 90 6.68 -24.94 6.09
N SER A 91 6.43 -26.14 6.62
CA SER A 91 5.79 -26.27 7.93
C SER A 91 6.84 -26.37 9.05
N TRP A 92 6.50 -25.87 10.25
CA TRP A 92 7.42 -25.99 11.38
C TRP A 92 7.76 -27.46 11.72
N ARG A 93 6.79 -28.36 11.60
CA ARG A 93 6.93 -29.81 11.78
C ARG A 93 7.87 -30.43 10.76
N GLN A 94 7.86 -29.95 9.52
CA GLN A 94 8.79 -30.40 8.48
C GLN A 94 10.23 -30.00 8.83
N LEU A 95 10.42 -28.75 9.27
CA LEU A 95 11.75 -28.23 9.62
C LEU A 95 12.31 -28.83 10.92
N ARG A 96 11.46 -29.02 11.93
CA ARG A 96 11.82 -29.49 13.29
C ARG A 96 10.94 -30.67 13.71
N PRO A 97 11.08 -31.85 13.07
CA PRO A 97 10.21 -33.00 13.35
C PRO A 97 10.40 -33.58 14.76
N THR A 98 11.55 -33.29 15.39
CA THR A 98 11.95 -33.84 16.68
C THR A 98 12.52 -32.75 17.62
N PRO A 99 12.63 -33.01 18.94
CA PRO A 99 13.13 -32.02 19.91
C PRO A 99 14.60 -31.64 19.73
N GLU A 100 15.37 -32.43 18.97
CA GLU A 100 16.75 -32.10 18.65
C GLU A 100 16.81 -30.73 17.95
N LYS A 101 17.78 -29.89 18.36
CA LYS A 101 18.01 -28.55 17.79
C LYS A 101 18.73 -28.66 16.45
N THR A 102 18.06 -29.27 15.47
CA THR A 102 18.54 -29.48 14.11
C THR A 102 17.41 -29.27 13.11
N ILE A 103 17.69 -28.54 12.03
CA ILE A 103 16.77 -28.42 10.89
C ILE A 103 16.88 -29.69 10.02
N ASP A 104 15.75 -30.25 9.61
CA ASP A 104 15.68 -31.21 8.49
C ASP A 104 15.30 -30.47 7.20
N PRO A 105 16.28 -30.13 6.34
CA PRO A 105 15.99 -29.39 5.12
C PRO A 105 15.49 -30.29 3.98
N THR A 106 15.43 -31.61 4.18
CA THR A 106 15.12 -32.59 3.13
C THR A 106 13.71 -33.16 3.23
N ALA A 107 13.12 -33.11 4.42
CA ALA A 107 11.74 -33.56 4.64
C ALA A 107 10.76 -32.75 3.80
N SER A 108 9.77 -33.40 3.20
CA SER A 108 8.60 -32.76 2.59
C SER A 108 7.56 -32.40 3.66
N GLY A 109 6.70 -31.44 3.38
CA GLY A 109 5.64 -31.00 4.29
C GLY A 109 4.32 -30.71 3.59
N SER A 110 3.35 -30.24 4.37
CA SER A 110 2.04 -29.81 3.85
C SER A 110 1.39 -28.85 4.84
N ALA A 111 0.72 -27.82 4.34
CA ALA A 111 -0.15 -26.93 5.09
C ALA A 111 -1.24 -26.38 4.14
N GLN A 112 -2.42 -26.06 4.68
CA GLN A 112 -3.56 -25.56 3.88
C GLN A 112 -3.87 -26.33 2.59
N GLY A 113 -3.83 -27.67 2.67
CA GLY A 113 -4.05 -28.53 1.50
C GLY A 113 -2.92 -28.53 0.46
N MET A 114 -1.92 -27.65 0.60
CA MET A 114 -0.72 -27.59 -0.22
C MET A 114 0.29 -28.65 0.24
N SER A 115 1.09 -29.15 -0.71
CA SER A 115 2.22 -30.05 -0.44
C SER A 115 3.50 -29.38 -0.87
N PHE A 116 4.52 -29.43 -0.01
CA PHE A 116 5.79 -28.75 -0.23
C PHE A 116 6.93 -29.76 -0.30
N ASP A 117 7.85 -29.54 -1.23
CA ASP A 117 9.15 -30.22 -1.23
C ASP A 117 10.00 -29.78 -0.02
N GLY A 118 11.11 -30.48 0.22
CA GLY A 118 12.08 -30.07 1.24
C GLY A 118 12.69 -28.70 0.95
N LEU A 119 13.07 -27.98 2.02
CA LEU A 119 13.72 -26.67 1.94
C LEU A 119 14.92 -26.67 0.97
N ASP A 120 15.77 -27.70 0.99
CA ASP A 120 16.90 -27.85 0.07
C ASP A 120 16.49 -27.98 -1.39
N ALA A 121 15.30 -28.50 -1.68
CA ALA A 121 14.78 -28.59 -3.04
C ALA A 121 14.27 -27.23 -3.51
N GLN A 122 13.47 -26.57 -2.70
CA GLN A 122 12.93 -25.24 -3.00
C GLN A 122 14.04 -24.18 -3.11
N LEU A 123 15.10 -24.25 -2.28
CA LEU A 123 16.24 -23.32 -2.36
C LEU A 123 17.13 -23.53 -3.60
N ARG A 124 17.11 -24.73 -4.19
CA ARG A 124 17.85 -25.05 -5.43
C ARG A 124 17.18 -24.45 -6.67
N GLU A 125 15.90 -24.16 -6.60
CA GLU A 125 15.22 -23.44 -7.67
C GLU A 125 15.79 -22.00 -7.74
N PRO A 126 16.09 -21.53 -8.95
CA PRO A 126 16.69 -20.23 -9.12
C PRO A 126 15.65 -19.12 -8.92
N GLY A 127 16.13 -17.87 -8.86
CA GLY A 127 15.28 -16.70 -8.71
C GLY A 127 15.15 -16.21 -7.26
N ASP A 128 14.50 -15.07 -7.13
CA ASP A 128 14.19 -14.47 -5.84
C ASP A 128 13.01 -15.19 -5.20
N PHE A 129 12.96 -15.18 -3.87
CA PHE A 129 11.87 -15.81 -3.14
C PHE A 129 11.46 -15.03 -1.90
N TRP A 130 10.21 -15.22 -1.51
CA TRP A 130 9.68 -14.87 -0.20
C TRP A 130 9.38 -16.17 0.56
N MET A 131 9.24 -16.11 1.88
CA MET A 131 9.12 -17.32 2.70
C MET A 131 7.96 -17.24 3.68
N ARG A 132 7.16 -18.32 3.74
CA ARG A 132 6.22 -18.58 4.84
C ARG A 132 6.67 -19.79 5.65
N ILE A 133 6.54 -19.67 6.96
CA ILE A 133 6.68 -20.80 7.88
C ILE A 133 5.31 -21.02 8.49
N PHE A 134 4.63 -22.10 8.10
CA PHE A 134 3.35 -22.49 8.72
C PHE A 134 3.63 -23.03 10.13
N ALA A 135 3.50 -22.14 11.12
CA ALA A 135 4.05 -22.36 12.46
C ALA A 135 3.02 -22.82 13.49
N SER A 136 1.76 -22.39 13.43
CA SER A 136 0.84 -22.65 14.55
C SER A 136 -0.20 -23.74 14.31
N GLY A 137 -0.51 -24.11 13.07
CA GLY A 137 -1.53 -25.13 12.81
C GLY A 137 -1.19 -26.47 13.47
N LYS A 138 -2.17 -27.15 14.07
CA LYS A 138 -2.01 -28.42 14.80
C LYS A 138 -1.25 -29.49 14.00
N ASP A 139 -1.45 -29.50 12.69
CA ASP A 139 -0.79 -30.44 11.79
C ASP A 139 0.53 -29.95 11.21
N TRP A 140 0.81 -28.66 11.33
CA TRP A 140 2.02 -28.00 10.81
C TRP A 140 3.03 -27.70 11.92
N ALA A 141 2.62 -27.62 13.18
CA ALA A 141 3.48 -27.50 14.34
C ALA A 141 3.99 -28.89 14.79
N PRO A 142 5.23 -29.02 15.30
CA PRO A 142 5.73 -30.28 15.80
C PRO A 142 4.94 -30.78 17.02
N ARG A 143 4.59 -32.07 17.05
CA ARG A 143 3.83 -32.64 18.19
C ARG A 143 4.59 -32.56 19.51
N TRP A 144 5.91 -32.65 19.45
CA TRP A 144 6.75 -32.59 20.64
C TRP A 144 6.67 -31.22 21.33
N VAL A 145 6.43 -30.12 20.60
CA VAL A 145 6.21 -28.80 21.20
C VAL A 145 4.94 -28.79 22.05
N VAL A 146 3.86 -29.38 21.52
CA VAL A 146 2.58 -29.50 22.25
C VAL A 146 2.77 -30.32 23.53
N GLU A 147 3.48 -31.46 23.44
CA GLU A 147 3.74 -32.34 24.58
C GLU A 147 4.65 -31.71 25.63
N GLU A 148 5.70 -30.98 25.20
CA GLU A 148 6.69 -30.36 26.08
C GLU A 148 6.15 -29.11 26.77
N CYS A 149 5.48 -28.22 26.02
CA CYS A 149 4.91 -26.99 26.56
C CYS A 149 3.57 -27.23 27.28
N GLY A 150 2.93 -28.39 27.07
CA GLY A 150 1.68 -28.73 27.73
C GLY A 150 0.49 -27.86 27.29
N VAL A 151 0.56 -27.32 26.07
CA VAL A 151 -0.46 -26.41 25.52
C VAL A 151 -1.60 -27.16 24.83
N SER A 152 -2.77 -26.52 24.78
CA SER A 152 -3.90 -26.94 23.95
C SER A 152 -3.85 -26.19 22.60
N THR A 153 -4.86 -26.39 21.76
CA THR A 153 -5.02 -25.63 20.50
C THR A 153 -6.35 -24.89 20.52
N TYR A 154 -6.43 -23.74 19.86
CA TYR A 154 -7.63 -22.92 19.71
C TYR A 154 -8.24 -23.06 18.31
N GLY A 155 -9.44 -22.54 18.10
CA GLY A 155 -10.22 -22.67 16.87
C GLY A 155 -11.36 -23.73 16.94
N PRO A 156 -11.84 -24.25 15.81
CA PRO A 156 -11.28 -24.07 14.47
C PRO A 156 -11.42 -22.64 13.95
N ASP A 157 -10.54 -22.24 13.03
CA ASP A 157 -10.71 -21.03 12.23
C ASP A 157 -11.68 -21.22 11.05
N TYR A 158 -11.79 -20.21 10.18
CA TYR A 158 -12.64 -20.23 8.99
C TYR A 158 -12.30 -21.34 7.97
N ASP A 159 -11.08 -21.88 7.98
CA ASP A 159 -10.64 -23.02 7.15
C ASP A 159 -10.67 -24.36 7.91
N GLY A 160 -11.24 -24.38 9.11
CA GLY A 160 -11.39 -25.58 9.93
C GLY A 160 -10.13 -26.01 10.68
N GLN A 161 -9.08 -25.18 10.69
CA GLN A 161 -7.79 -25.48 11.29
C GLN A 161 -7.74 -25.07 12.76
N ARG A 162 -6.96 -25.80 13.56
CA ARG A 162 -6.73 -25.46 14.98
C ARG A 162 -5.30 -25.03 15.18
N HIS A 163 -5.06 -24.07 16.06
CA HIS A 163 -3.75 -23.44 16.19
C HIS A 163 -3.19 -23.51 17.60
N LEU A 164 -1.87 -23.68 17.70
CA LEU A 164 -1.11 -23.55 18.94
C LEU A 164 -1.09 -22.08 19.38
N PRO A 165 -1.11 -21.80 20.69
CA PRO A 165 -0.96 -20.45 21.23
C PRO A 165 0.49 -19.97 21.06
N ILE A 166 0.75 -19.16 20.04
CA ILE A 166 2.09 -18.58 19.85
C ILE A 166 2.46 -17.57 20.94
N TRP A 167 1.48 -17.11 21.73
CA TRP A 167 1.66 -16.27 22.92
C TRP A 167 2.07 -17.05 24.18
N ASP A 168 2.13 -18.39 24.12
CA ASP A 168 2.76 -19.18 25.17
C ASP A 168 4.29 -19.08 25.06
N GLU A 169 4.97 -18.67 26.13
CA GLU A 169 6.42 -18.44 26.14
C GLU A 169 7.26 -19.68 25.77
N CYS A 170 6.79 -20.88 26.11
CA CYS A 170 7.48 -22.12 25.74
C CYS A 170 7.34 -22.36 24.23
N VAL A 171 6.13 -22.20 23.69
CA VAL A 171 5.88 -22.32 22.24
C VAL A 171 6.67 -21.26 21.46
N TRP A 172 6.58 -19.99 21.87
CA TRP A 172 7.30 -18.87 21.27
C TRP A 172 8.81 -19.10 21.28
N GLY A 173 9.38 -19.50 22.43
CA GLY A 173 10.81 -19.78 22.55
C GLY A 173 11.30 -20.86 21.58
N HIS A 174 10.54 -21.94 21.41
CA HIS A 174 10.87 -22.99 20.42
C HIS A 174 10.72 -22.51 18.97
N LEU A 175 9.76 -21.64 18.71
CA LEU A 175 9.57 -21.04 17.39
C LEU A 175 10.74 -20.09 17.06
N VAL A 176 11.11 -19.19 17.97
CA VAL A 176 12.28 -18.30 17.82
C VAL A 176 13.58 -19.08 17.65
N ASP A 177 13.77 -20.19 18.39
CA ASP A 177 14.89 -21.11 18.16
C ASP A 177 14.89 -21.64 16.72
N THR A 178 13.72 -21.88 16.14
CA THR A 178 13.57 -22.33 14.75
C THR A 178 13.93 -21.23 13.76
N TYR A 179 13.43 -20.01 13.96
CA TYR A 179 13.85 -18.84 13.19
C TYR A 179 15.37 -18.65 13.25
N ARG A 180 16.00 -18.84 14.42
CA ARG A 180 17.45 -18.68 14.57
C ARG A 180 18.21 -19.66 13.70
N MET A 181 17.86 -20.95 13.75
CA MET A 181 18.60 -21.93 12.97
C MET A 181 18.43 -21.70 11.47
N LEU A 182 17.25 -21.31 11.00
CA LEU A 182 17.01 -21.04 9.58
C LEU A 182 17.72 -19.78 9.10
N PHE A 183 17.49 -18.66 9.78
CA PHE A 183 17.85 -17.35 9.25
C PHE A 183 19.27 -16.94 9.66
N VAL A 184 19.75 -17.39 10.82
CA VAL A 184 21.09 -17.08 11.32
C VAL A 184 22.04 -18.24 11.05
N ASP A 185 21.75 -19.45 11.54
CA ASP A 185 22.73 -20.55 11.49
C ASP A 185 22.90 -21.13 10.08
N LEU A 186 21.82 -21.24 9.29
CA LEU A 186 21.86 -21.59 7.86
C LEU A 186 22.09 -20.36 6.96
N GLY A 187 22.04 -19.15 7.52
CA GLY A 187 22.36 -17.91 6.82
C GLY A 187 21.29 -17.39 5.86
N LEU A 188 20.03 -17.84 5.95
CA LEU A 188 18.97 -17.40 5.02
C LEU A 188 18.67 -15.90 5.10
N ALA A 189 18.80 -15.26 6.27
CA ALA A 189 18.61 -13.79 6.36
C ALA A 189 19.57 -13.03 5.44
N ALA A 190 20.80 -13.54 5.31
CA ALA A 190 21.84 -12.98 4.47
C ALA A 190 21.78 -13.44 3.00
N ASP A 191 20.90 -14.38 2.63
CA ASP A 191 20.71 -14.78 1.23
C ASP A 191 20.17 -13.57 0.45
N PRO A 192 20.87 -13.07 -0.58
CA PRO A 192 20.40 -11.94 -1.37
C PRO A 192 19.14 -12.25 -2.21
N ARG A 193 18.79 -13.53 -2.39
CA ARG A 193 17.56 -13.96 -3.06
C ARG A 193 16.34 -13.93 -2.14
N LEU A 194 16.54 -14.04 -0.82
CA LEU A 194 15.44 -13.89 0.14
C LEU A 194 15.03 -12.41 0.15
N ARG A 195 13.84 -12.13 -0.37
CA ARG A 195 13.24 -10.80 -0.37
C ARG A 195 12.62 -10.50 0.99
N PHE A 196 11.78 -11.40 1.49
CA PHE A 196 11.14 -11.24 2.80
C PHE A 196 10.52 -12.52 3.37
N VAL A 197 10.11 -12.44 4.63
CA VAL A 197 9.51 -13.52 5.41
C VAL A 197 8.26 -13.02 6.11
N TYR A 198 7.16 -13.76 6.01
CA TYR A 198 5.98 -13.51 6.81
C TYR A 198 6.20 -13.95 8.25
N VAL A 199 5.94 -13.05 9.19
CA VAL A 199 6.10 -13.32 10.62
C VAL A 199 4.84 -12.95 11.40
N PRO A 200 4.49 -13.72 12.45
CA PRO A 200 5.23 -14.88 13.00
C PRO A 200 5.06 -16.19 12.22
N GLY A 201 4.29 -16.17 11.11
CA GLY A 201 3.96 -17.37 10.35
C GLY A 201 2.86 -18.21 11.02
N ALA A 202 2.06 -17.59 11.88
CA ALA A 202 0.99 -18.25 12.60
C ALA A 202 -0.35 -18.05 11.88
N PHE A 203 -1.32 -18.87 12.26
CA PHE A 203 -2.71 -18.93 11.80
C PHE A 203 -2.85 -19.29 10.33
N THR A 204 -4.07 -19.22 9.82
CA THR A 204 -4.37 -19.62 8.46
C THR A 204 -3.62 -18.74 7.47
N TRP A 205 -3.16 -19.37 6.38
CA TRP A 205 -2.22 -18.78 5.39
C TRP A 205 -0.92 -18.15 5.95
N ALA A 206 -0.56 -18.46 7.21
CA ALA A 206 0.56 -17.87 7.93
C ALA A 206 0.38 -16.35 8.24
N GLU A 207 -0.87 -15.91 8.35
CA GLU A 207 -1.27 -14.51 8.56
C GLU A 207 -1.68 -14.22 10.01
N TYR A 208 -1.55 -12.97 10.44
CA TYR A 208 -1.79 -12.64 11.83
C TYR A 208 -3.26 -12.25 12.05
N ASP A 209 -4.08 -13.22 12.44
CA ASP A 209 -5.50 -13.07 12.74
C ASP A 209 -5.78 -13.20 14.26
N TYR A 210 -6.76 -12.44 14.75
CA TYR A 210 -7.22 -12.45 16.13
C TYR A 210 -8.21 -13.58 16.47
N GLU A 211 -8.75 -14.32 15.50
CA GLU A 211 -9.76 -15.36 15.76
C GLU A 211 -9.30 -16.35 16.84
N MET A 212 -8.03 -16.79 16.79
CA MET A 212 -7.48 -17.73 17.77
C MET A 212 -7.21 -17.09 19.13
N VAL A 213 -6.85 -15.81 19.14
CA VAL A 213 -6.64 -15.01 20.36
C VAL A 213 -7.99 -14.85 21.07
N THR A 214 -9.03 -14.45 20.34
CA THR A 214 -10.42 -14.33 20.82
C THR A 214 -10.92 -15.66 21.38
N ALA A 215 -10.71 -16.77 20.67
CA ALA A 215 -11.10 -18.09 21.16
C ALA A 215 -10.43 -18.48 22.50
N ALA A 216 -9.19 -18.03 22.73
CA ALA A 216 -8.50 -18.26 24.00
C ALA A 216 -9.01 -17.37 25.13
N VAL A 217 -9.34 -16.11 24.84
CA VAL A 217 -9.98 -15.19 25.78
C VAL A 217 -11.36 -15.70 26.18
N ASP A 218 -12.18 -16.13 25.23
CA ASP A 218 -13.52 -16.70 25.48
C ASP A 218 -13.47 -17.97 26.33
N ALA A 219 -12.40 -18.76 26.19
CA ALA A 219 -12.14 -19.94 27.03
C ALA A 219 -11.68 -19.57 28.46
N GLY A 220 -11.34 -18.30 28.72
CA GLY A 220 -10.75 -17.84 29.98
C GLY A 220 -9.30 -18.31 30.17
N GLU A 221 -8.60 -18.64 29.08
CA GLU A 221 -7.23 -19.15 29.07
C GLU A 221 -6.19 -18.11 28.66
N LEU A 222 -6.65 -16.93 28.19
CA LEU A 222 -5.82 -15.77 27.88
C LEU A 222 -6.47 -14.50 28.44
N ASP A 223 -5.66 -13.62 29.02
CA ASP A 223 -6.06 -12.28 29.42
C ASP A 223 -5.21 -11.20 28.73
N GLU A 224 -5.70 -9.96 28.77
CA GLU A 224 -5.09 -8.79 28.14
C GLU A 224 -3.64 -8.59 28.61
N GLU A 225 -3.39 -8.66 29.91
CA GLU A 225 -2.05 -8.45 30.47
C GLU A 225 -1.04 -9.47 29.95
N THR A 226 -1.44 -10.75 29.91
CA THR A 226 -0.60 -11.84 29.42
C THR A 226 -0.32 -11.70 27.93
N TYR A 227 -1.35 -11.43 27.11
CA TYR A 227 -1.19 -11.26 25.68
C TYR A 227 -0.27 -10.07 25.35
N LEU A 228 -0.54 -8.90 25.93
CA LEU A 228 0.27 -7.71 25.70
C LEU A 228 1.67 -7.81 26.31
N ALA A 229 1.87 -8.64 27.34
CA ALA A 229 3.22 -8.94 27.84
C ALA A 229 4.05 -9.67 26.79
N TRP A 230 3.49 -10.71 26.17
CA TRP A 230 4.13 -11.44 25.09
C TRP A 230 4.36 -10.55 23.85
N TYR A 231 3.33 -9.83 23.40
CA TYR A 231 3.37 -9.02 22.18
C TYR A 231 4.52 -7.99 22.21
N ARG A 232 4.74 -7.37 23.38
CA ARG A 232 5.79 -6.35 23.59
C ARG A 232 7.21 -6.82 23.31
N HIS A 233 7.50 -8.12 23.37
CA HIS A 233 8.85 -8.62 23.05
C HIS A 233 8.91 -9.48 21.79
N ALA A 234 7.81 -10.12 21.38
CA ALA A 234 7.78 -11.03 20.22
C ALA A 234 8.43 -10.42 18.97
N TRP A 235 8.11 -9.17 18.64
CA TRP A 235 8.67 -8.52 17.44
C TRP A 235 10.13 -8.12 17.63
N THR A 236 10.48 -7.61 18.81
CA THR A 236 11.87 -7.26 19.12
C THR A 236 12.78 -8.49 19.16
N ASP A 237 12.26 -9.67 19.51
CA ASP A 237 13.01 -10.93 19.45
C ASP A 237 13.40 -11.26 18.01
N LEU A 238 12.43 -11.19 17.09
CA LEU A 238 12.65 -11.46 15.67
C LEU A 238 13.56 -10.39 15.01
N VAL A 239 13.32 -9.11 15.29
CA VAL A 239 14.16 -8.02 14.79
C VAL A 239 15.60 -8.16 15.30
N SER A 240 15.78 -8.45 16.60
CA SER A 240 17.12 -8.66 17.17
C SER A 240 17.82 -9.87 16.56
N LEU A 241 17.06 -10.92 16.22
CA LEU A 241 17.57 -12.13 15.58
C LEU A 241 18.03 -11.86 14.14
N PHE A 242 17.26 -11.10 13.36
CA PHE A 242 17.61 -10.75 11.97
C PHE A 242 18.68 -9.66 11.87
N GLY A 243 18.83 -8.82 12.90
CA GLY A 243 19.88 -7.81 12.97
C GLY A 243 19.80 -6.81 11.82
N GLU A 244 20.85 -6.76 10.99
CA GLU A 244 20.91 -5.84 9.85
C GLU A 244 19.93 -6.18 8.71
N HIS A 245 19.33 -7.37 8.74
CA HIS A 245 18.35 -7.86 7.76
C HIS A 245 16.90 -7.76 8.24
N ALA A 246 16.64 -7.05 9.34
CA ALA A 246 15.28 -6.94 9.91
C ALA A 246 14.26 -6.31 8.95
N ASP A 247 14.71 -5.57 7.93
CA ASP A 247 13.88 -5.04 6.85
C ASP A 247 13.18 -6.09 5.98
N LYS A 248 13.63 -7.35 6.06
CA LYS A 248 13.01 -8.52 5.40
C LYS A 248 11.87 -9.14 6.20
N LEU A 249 11.65 -8.73 7.45
CA LEU A 249 10.55 -9.24 8.27
C LEU A 249 9.27 -8.49 7.92
N VAL A 250 8.19 -9.22 7.66
CA VAL A 250 6.88 -8.65 7.31
C VAL A 250 5.85 -9.12 8.31
N PHE A 251 5.34 -8.19 9.11
CA PHE A 251 4.21 -8.43 9.98
C PHE A 251 2.92 -8.43 9.14
N THR A 252 2.09 -9.44 9.29
CA THR A 252 0.89 -9.68 8.47
C THR A 252 -0.42 -9.31 9.17
N GLY A 253 -0.36 -8.55 10.27
CA GLY A 253 -1.54 -8.05 10.96
C GLY A 253 -1.91 -6.65 10.51
N GLU A 254 -2.99 -6.13 11.09
CA GLU A 254 -3.59 -4.84 10.74
C GLU A 254 -3.71 -3.92 11.96
N ASP A 255 -3.80 -2.61 11.68
CA ASP A 255 -4.23 -1.64 12.69
C ASP A 255 -5.75 -1.81 12.89
N TYR A 256 -6.23 -1.51 14.09
CA TYR A 256 -7.63 -1.58 14.52
C TYR A 256 -8.30 -2.95 14.27
N PRO A 257 -7.63 -4.07 14.60
CA PRO A 257 -8.18 -5.40 14.31
C PRO A 257 -9.49 -5.65 15.07
N TRP A 258 -10.28 -6.63 14.64
CA TRP A 258 -11.38 -7.17 15.46
C TRP A 258 -10.86 -8.06 16.60
N GLY A 259 -10.03 -7.48 17.46
CA GLY A 259 -9.44 -8.13 18.61
C GLY A 259 -10.35 -8.14 19.85
N PRO A 260 -10.07 -9.01 20.83
CA PRO A 260 -10.87 -9.15 22.03
C PRO A 260 -10.60 -8.07 23.09
N PHE A 261 -9.61 -7.18 22.88
CA PHE A 261 -9.16 -6.19 23.85
C PHE A 261 -9.46 -4.73 23.44
N GLY A 262 -10.12 -4.51 22.29
CA GLY A 262 -10.53 -3.19 21.82
C GLY A 262 -9.35 -2.23 21.70
N ALA A 263 -9.44 -1.03 22.26
CA ALA A 263 -8.38 -0.01 22.13
C ALA A 263 -6.97 -0.46 22.57
N ALA A 264 -6.85 -1.56 23.34
CA ALA A 264 -5.57 -2.12 23.73
C ALA A 264 -4.88 -2.94 22.62
N ASP A 265 -5.62 -3.43 21.62
CA ASP A 265 -5.07 -4.14 20.45
C ASP A 265 -5.08 -3.33 19.14
N ASP A 266 -5.71 -2.14 19.12
CA ASP A 266 -5.82 -1.24 17.96
C ASP A 266 -4.51 -0.94 17.23
N LEU A 267 -3.39 -0.68 17.91
CA LEU A 267 -2.17 -0.18 17.26
C LEU A 267 -1.00 -1.17 17.33
N LEU A 268 -1.33 -2.45 17.50
CA LEU A 268 -0.33 -3.48 17.63
C LEU A 268 0.46 -3.70 16.32
N ALA A 269 -0.18 -3.61 15.14
CA ALA A 269 0.55 -3.63 13.87
C ALA A 269 1.54 -2.46 13.75
N ARG A 270 1.14 -1.26 14.19
CA ARG A 270 2.04 -0.12 14.29
C ARG A 270 3.23 -0.37 15.22
N GLU A 271 3.01 -1.03 16.37
CA GLU A 271 4.11 -1.41 17.28
C GLU A 271 5.10 -2.38 16.63
N ALA A 272 4.63 -3.37 15.86
CA ALA A 272 5.51 -4.28 15.12
C ALA A 272 6.36 -3.54 14.07
N VAL A 273 5.76 -2.58 13.36
CA VAL A 273 6.46 -1.69 12.43
C VAL A 273 7.50 -0.83 13.16
N ASP A 274 7.14 -0.22 14.28
CA ASP A 274 8.06 0.61 15.08
C ASP A 274 9.20 -0.20 15.72
N ALA A 275 9.00 -1.50 15.94
CA ALA A 275 10.07 -2.42 16.33
C ALA A 275 11.10 -2.63 15.21
N GLY A 276 10.79 -2.29 13.95
CA GLY A 276 11.69 -2.34 12.81
C GLY A 276 11.35 -3.42 11.80
N MET A 277 10.06 -3.72 11.62
CA MET A 277 9.55 -4.64 10.58
C MET A 277 8.92 -3.88 9.42
N GLY A 278 8.81 -4.56 8.28
CA GLY A 278 7.83 -4.24 7.24
C GLY A 278 6.43 -4.74 7.60
N ILE A 279 5.46 -4.49 6.73
CA ILE A 279 4.05 -4.81 6.98
C ILE A 279 3.35 -5.25 5.70
N ARG A 280 2.36 -6.14 5.84
CA ARG A 280 1.43 -6.56 4.79
C ARG A 280 0.02 -6.74 5.37
N THR A 281 -0.99 -6.21 4.68
CA THR A 281 -2.41 -6.40 5.02
C THR A 281 -3.16 -7.05 3.86
N GLY A 282 -4.20 -7.84 4.12
CA GLY A 282 -4.94 -8.58 3.09
C GLY A 282 -6.19 -7.90 2.53
N ILE A 283 -6.49 -6.64 2.89
CA ILE A 283 -7.84 -6.07 2.70
C ILE A 283 -7.95 -4.90 1.69
N THR A 284 -6.97 -4.66 0.81
CA THR A 284 -7.12 -3.53 -0.13
C THR A 284 -8.23 -3.72 -1.17
N GLU A 285 -8.68 -4.94 -1.44
CA GLU A 285 -9.88 -5.21 -2.24
C GLU A 285 -11.11 -4.48 -1.66
N LEU A 286 -11.26 -4.49 -0.33
CA LEU A 286 -12.24 -3.65 0.39
C LEU A 286 -11.70 -2.22 0.55
N SER A 287 -11.40 -1.56 -0.57
CA SER A 287 -10.67 -0.29 -0.63
C SER A 287 -11.27 0.87 0.18
N ASN A 288 -12.52 0.78 0.65
CA ASN A 288 -13.14 1.78 1.51
C ASN A 288 -13.20 1.39 2.97
N PHE A 289 -12.84 0.17 3.33
CA PHE A 289 -13.03 -0.32 4.68
C PHE A 289 -11.70 -0.30 5.42
N HIS A 290 -11.69 0.29 6.62
CA HIS A 290 -10.66 0.11 7.65
C HIS A 290 -9.30 0.78 7.36
N LEU A 291 -8.90 0.88 6.10
CA LEU A 291 -7.60 1.37 5.64
C LEU A 291 -7.50 2.90 5.52
N SER A 292 -8.53 3.65 5.92
CA SER A 292 -8.46 5.12 5.86
C SER A 292 -7.65 5.72 7.00
N GLU A 293 -7.58 5.03 8.14
CA GLU A 293 -6.72 5.31 9.28
C GLU A 293 -5.83 4.08 9.52
N ALA A 294 -4.64 4.06 8.92
CA ALA A 294 -3.72 2.93 8.96
C ALA A 294 -2.30 3.38 9.39
N PRO A 295 -2.08 3.65 10.69
CA PRO A 295 -0.85 4.23 11.21
C PRO A 295 0.42 3.41 10.96
N ALA A 296 0.32 2.09 10.87
CA ALA A 296 1.42 1.21 10.51
C ALA A 296 1.90 1.46 9.07
N TYR A 297 1.06 2.01 8.20
CA TYR A 297 1.42 2.52 6.86
C TYR A 297 1.69 4.04 6.86
N GLY A 298 1.51 4.71 7.99
CA GLY A 298 1.62 6.16 8.13
C GLY A 298 0.40 6.95 7.66
N SER A 299 -0.70 6.27 7.28
CA SER A 299 -1.94 6.95 6.87
C SER A 299 -2.69 7.49 8.08
N ARG A 300 -3.17 8.73 7.98
CA ARG A 300 -4.02 9.41 8.97
C ARG A 300 -5.15 10.17 8.29
N MET A 301 -6.35 10.05 8.83
CA MET A 301 -7.51 10.86 8.48
C MET A 301 -7.30 12.32 8.92
N GLN A 302 -7.77 13.25 8.11
CA GLN A 302 -7.83 14.68 8.44
C GLN A 302 -9.28 15.10 8.75
N PRO A 303 -9.48 16.20 9.50
CA PRO A 303 -10.81 16.73 9.82
C PRO A 303 -11.74 16.97 8.61
N ASP A 304 -11.16 17.27 7.44
CA ASP A 304 -11.88 17.51 6.19
C ASP A 304 -12.18 16.22 5.40
N GLY A 305 -11.87 15.06 5.95
CA GLY A 305 -12.09 13.75 5.34
C GLY A 305 -10.99 13.31 4.38
N HIS A 306 -9.97 14.13 4.12
CA HIS A 306 -8.80 13.69 3.33
C HIS A 306 -7.88 12.78 4.16
N MET A 307 -7.07 11.97 3.48
CA MET A 307 -6.00 11.21 4.12
C MET A 307 -4.64 11.81 3.82
N VAL A 308 -3.75 11.79 4.81
CA VAL A 308 -2.33 12.11 4.63
C VAL A 308 -1.49 10.89 4.98
N VAL A 309 -0.36 10.71 4.29
CA VAL A 309 0.60 9.65 4.61
C VAL A 309 1.92 10.26 5.06
N ASP A 310 2.35 9.90 6.27
CA ASP A 310 3.66 10.28 6.80
C ASP A 310 4.77 9.47 6.13
N GLU A 311 5.28 9.99 5.02
CA GLU A 311 6.42 9.40 4.29
C GLU A 311 7.77 9.59 5.00
N THR A 312 7.82 10.23 6.18
CA THR A 312 9.05 10.35 6.96
C THR A 312 9.35 9.12 7.82
N LEU A 313 8.37 8.21 7.93
CA LEU A 313 8.51 6.96 8.67
C LEU A 313 9.57 6.05 8.04
N PRO A 314 10.35 5.31 8.86
CA PRO A 314 11.41 4.42 8.38
C PRO A 314 10.96 3.39 7.33
N ILE A 315 9.74 2.89 7.42
CA ILE A 315 9.17 1.91 6.47
C ILE A 315 9.16 2.44 5.03
N HIS A 316 9.02 3.76 4.85
CA HIS A 316 8.97 4.41 3.53
C HIS A 316 10.36 4.77 2.98
N SER A 317 11.43 4.29 3.61
CA SER A 317 12.81 4.47 3.13
C SER A 317 13.12 3.73 1.82
N GLY A 318 12.23 2.85 1.37
CA GLY A 318 12.44 1.94 0.25
C GLY A 318 13.23 0.68 0.62
N ARG A 319 13.67 0.53 1.87
CA ARG A 319 14.36 -0.67 2.35
C ARG A 319 13.39 -1.76 2.82
N TYR A 320 12.34 -1.35 3.53
CA TYR A 320 11.35 -2.27 4.08
C TYR A 320 10.38 -2.76 3.01
N ILE A 321 9.70 -3.86 3.32
CA ILE A 321 8.54 -4.32 2.57
C ILE A 321 7.28 -3.70 3.17
N VAL A 322 6.54 -3.00 2.33
CA VAL A 322 5.23 -2.45 2.63
C VAL A 322 4.30 -2.99 1.55
N ALA A 323 3.40 -3.88 1.92
CA ALA A 323 2.68 -4.69 0.95
C ALA A 323 1.20 -4.83 1.24
N THR A 324 0.49 -5.38 0.26
CA THR A 324 -0.87 -5.88 0.41
C THR A 324 -1.11 -7.01 -0.58
N GLU A 325 -2.35 -7.48 -0.65
CA GLU A 325 -2.84 -8.47 -1.60
C GLU A 325 -3.88 -7.83 -2.49
N ASN A 326 -3.87 -8.22 -3.76
CA ASN A 326 -4.93 -7.93 -4.71
C ASN A 326 -5.10 -9.13 -5.63
N GLU A 327 -5.74 -10.16 -5.11
CA GLU A 327 -5.90 -11.46 -5.78
C GLU A 327 -7.34 -11.99 -5.75
N CYS A 328 -8.16 -11.55 -4.80
CA CYS A 328 -9.47 -12.16 -4.55
C CYS A 328 -10.62 -11.32 -5.12
N PHE A 329 -10.62 -10.98 -6.42
CA PHE A 329 -11.70 -10.17 -7.00
C PHE A 329 -12.98 -10.97 -7.30
N THR A 330 -12.87 -12.25 -7.65
CA THR A 330 -14.03 -13.15 -7.81
C THR A 330 -13.69 -14.55 -7.29
N ASP A 331 -12.86 -14.60 -6.26
CA ASP A 331 -12.35 -15.81 -5.64
C ASP A 331 -12.26 -15.58 -4.12
N CYS A 332 -11.81 -16.58 -3.35
CA CYS A 332 -11.65 -16.47 -1.89
C CYS A 332 -12.95 -16.16 -1.13
N GLY A 333 -14.11 -16.41 -1.75
CA GLY A 333 -15.42 -16.07 -1.20
C GLY A 333 -15.95 -14.68 -1.60
N TYR A 334 -15.14 -13.86 -2.29
CA TYR A 334 -15.59 -12.59 -2.86
C TYR A 334 -16.26 -12.76 -4.22
N GLU A 335 -17.29 -11.95 -4.47
CA GLU A 335 -17.95 -11.81 -5.75
C GLU A 335 -18.19 -10.33 -6.05
N THR A 336 -17.98 -9.90 -7.29
CA THR A 336 -18.34 -8.56 -7.77
C THR A 336 -18.83 -8.61 -9.21
N ASP A 337 -19.80 -7.75 -9.55
CA ASP A 337 -20.27 -7.55 -10.92
C ASP A 337 -19.52 -6.43 -11.65
N ASP A 338 -18.65 -5.68 -10.96
CA ASP A 338 -17.78 -4.65 -11.52
C ASP A 338 -16.31 -4.87 -11.12
N VAL A 339 -15.71 -5.89 -11.75
CA VAL A 339 -14.32 -6.28 -11.51
C VAL A 339 -13.34 -5.14 -11.82
N TYR A 340 -13.58 -4.36 -12.87
CA TYR A 340 -12.67 -3.27 -13.23
C TYR A 340 -12.62 -2.19 -12.15
N TYR A 341 -13.79 -1.77 -11.65
CA TYR A 341 -13.86 -0.83 -10.54
C TYR A 341 -13.10 -1.37 -9.32
N ALA A 342 -13.35 -2.62 -8.94
CA ALA A 342 -12.72 -3.22 -7.78
C ALA A 342 -11.18 -3.27 -7.90
N VAL A 343 -10.66 -3.76 -9.02
CA VAL A 343 -9.20 -3.78 -9.30
C VAL A 343 -8.62 -2.37 -9.25
N ARG A 344 -9.28 -1.40 -9.91
CA ARG A 344 -8.82 -0.01 -9.96
C ARG A 344 -8.72 0.60 -8.56
N GLN A 345 -9.75 0.46 -7.73
CA GLN A 345 -9.77 1.11 -6.42
C GLN A 345 -8.82 0.46 -5.43
N ALA A 346 -8.73 -0.86 -5.44
CA ALA A 346 -7.80 -1.59 -4.58
C ALA A 346 -6.33 -1.17 -4.86
N ASN A 347 -5.97 -1.08 -6.15
CA ASN A 347 -4.65 -0.63 -6.57
C ASN A 347 -4.39 0.86 -6.26
N LEU A 348 -5.40 1.73 -6.41
CA LEU A 348 -5.28 3.13 -6.01
C LEU A 348 -5.09 3.27 -4.49
N LYS A 349 -5.83 2.52 -3.68
CA LYS A 349 -5.69 2.51 -2.22
C LYS A 349 -4.28 2.04 -1.82
N ALA A 350 -3.78 0.97 -2.42
CA ALA A 350 -2.42 0.47 -2.17
C ALA A 350 -1.34 1.53 -2.47
N LEU A 351 -1.46 2.24 -3.59
CA LEU A 351 -0.54 3.32 -3.95
C LEU A 351 -0.70 4.57 -3.08
N GLN A 352 -1.92 4.87 -2.63
CA GLN A 352 -2.16 5.91 -1.62
C GLN A 352 -1.41 5.59 -0.33
N LEU A 353 -1.38 4.33 0.10
CA LEU A 353 -0.60 3.85 1.26
C LEU A 353 0.90 3.65 1.00
N ARG A 354 1.39 4.05 -0.18
CA ARG A 354 2.82 4.03 -0.58
C ARG A 354 3.45 2.63 -0.63
N MET A 355 2.64 1.63 -0.94
CA MET A 355 3.11 0.26 -0.97
C MET A 355 4.22 0.01 -2.02
N ASN A 356 5.12 -0.86 -1.59
CA ASN A 356 6.22 -1.57 -2.22
C ASN A 356 5.94 -2.65 -3.25
N TRP A 357 5.07 -3.53 -2.80
CA TRP A 357 5.02 -4.92 -3.16
C TRP A 357 3.56 -5.31 -3.12
N MET A 358 3.16 -6.13 -4.08
CA MET A 358 1.78 -6.55 -4.21
C MET A 358 1.77 -8.05 -4.42
N TYR A 359 1.05 -8.74 -3.56
CA TYR A 359 0.74 -10.15 -3.76
C TYR A 359 -0.39 -10.25 -4.79
N VAL A 360 -0.18 -11.08 -5.80
CA VAL A 360 -1.11 -11.25 -6.93
C VAL A 360 -1.15 -12.71 -7.34
N VAL A 361 -2.29 -13.14 -7.86
CA VAL A 361 -2.40 -14.40 -8.61
C VAL A 361 -2.94 -14.01 -10.00
N PRO A 362 -2.14 -14.09 -11.08
CA PRO A 362 -2.43 -13.35 -12.31
C PRO A 362 -3.84 -13.51 -12.91
N GLY A 363 -4.43 -14.71 -12.80
CA GLY A 363 -5.80 -14.99 -13.23
C GLY A 363 -6.83 -14.30 -12.34
N PRO A 364 -6.95 -14.69 -11.06
CA PRO A 364 -7.81 -14.03 -10.07
C PRO A 364 -7.60 -12.51 -9.93
N SER A 365 -6.38 -12.00 -10.15
CA SER A 365 -6.05 -10.56 -10.18
C SER A 365 -6.43 -9.85 -11.50
N TYR A 366 -6.94 -10.57 -12.51
CA TYR A 366 -7.32 -10.02 -13.83
C TYR A 366 -6.19 -9.24 -14.53
N MET A 367 -4.94 -9.70 -14.40
CA MET A 367 -3.78 -9.00 -14.95
C MET A 367 -3.80 -8.95 -16.48
N ALA A 368 -4.25 -10.03 -17.10
CA ALA A 368 -4.30 -10.16 -18.55
C ALA A 368 -5.39 -9.27 -19.20
N GLU A 369 -6.45 -8.96 -18.47
CA GLU A 369 -7.58 -8.13 -18.88
C GLU A 369 -7.26 -6.64 -18.73
N TYR A 370 -6.58 -6.25 -17.64
CA TYR A 370 -6.28 -4.86 -17.30
C TYR A 370 -4.79 -4.54 -17.39
N ARG A 371 -4.13 -5.05 -18.43
CA ARG A 371 -2.66 -4.99 -18.61
C ARG A 371 -2.04 -3.62 -18.43
N GLU A 372 -2.67 -2.58 -19.00
CA GLU A 372 -2.14 -1.22 -18.92
C GLU A 372 -2.19 -0.67 -17.49
N HIS A 373 -3.24 -1.01 -16.74
CA HIS A 373 -3.39 -0.60 -15.34
C HIS A 373 -2.39 -1.33 -14.43
N TRP A 374 -2.22 -2.64 -14.61
CA TRP A 374 -1.21 -3.41 -13.86
C TRP A 374 0.22 -2.99 -14.24
N ASP A 375 0.50 -2.68 -15.51
CA ASP A 375 1.82 -2.17 -15.89
C ASP A 375 2.12 -0.79 -15.28
N TRP A 376 1.11 0.09 -15.20
CA TRP A 376 1.21 1.34 -14.44
C TRP A 376 1.48 1.08 -12.95
N LEU A 377 0.71 0.21 -12.30
CA LEU A 377 0.90 -0.11 -10.89
C LEU A 377 2.32 -0.60 -10.61
N ARG A 378 2.83 -1.54 -11.40
CA ARG A 378 4.21 -2.06 -11.28
C ARG A 378 5.25 -0.95 -11.28
N LEU A 379 5.09 0.03 -12.18
CA LEU A 379 6.01 1.16 -12.32
C LEU A 379 5.85 2.21 -11.22
N SER A 380 4.67 2.25 -10.59
CA SER A 380 4.31 3.19 -9.53
C SER A 380 4.62 2.67 -8.11
N LEU A 381 4.65 1.35 -7.89
CA LEU A 381 5.00 0.73 -6.62
C LEU A 381 6.40 1.16 -6.14
N GLY A 382 6.53 1.44 -4.84
CA GLY A 382 7.78 1.87 -4.20
C GLY A 382 8.36 3.21 -4.66
N GLN A 383 7.73 3.91 -5.61
CA GLN A 383 8.19 5.23 -6.02
C GLN A 383 8.00 6.26 -4.90
N THR A 384 8.91 7.22 -4.86
CA THR A 384 8.82 8.42 -4.01
C THR A 384 8.37 9.62 -4.83
N ALA A 385 8.02 10.73 -4.18
CA ALA A 385 7.68 11.98 -4.88
C ALA A 385 8.81 12.43 -5.85
N ALA A 386 10.07 12.12 -5.51
CA ALA A 386 11.21 12.48 -6.35
C ALA A 386 11.38 11.57 -7.57
N THR A 387 11.00 10.29 -7.46
CA THR A 387 11.27 9.26 -8.48
C THR A 387 10.05 8.88 -9.31
N SER A 388 8.83 9.13 -8.81
CA SER A 388 7.59 8.78 -9.51
C SER A 388 7.35 9.56 -10.77
N ALA A 389 6.93 8.90 -11.84
CA ALA A 389 6.56 9.57 -13.09
C ALA A 389 5.37 10.51 -12.96
N ASP A 390 4.47 10.20 -12.02
CA ASP A 390 3.22 10.90 -11.83
C ASP A 390 2.88 11.19 -10.36
N ALA A 391 2.02 12.19 -10.21
CA ALA A 391 1.28 12.53 -9.00
C ALA A 391 -0.20 12.58 -9.36
N TRP A 392 -1.11 12.12 -8.50
CA TRP A 392 -2.50 11.91 -8.89
C TRP A 392 -3.51 12.08 -7.76
N ALA A 393 -4.74 12.40 -8.16
CA ALA A 393 -5.91 12.50 -7.29
C ALA A 393 -7.09 11.79 -7.96
N ALA A 394 -7.65 10.77 -7.30
CA ALA A 394 -8.92 10.15 -7.63
C ALA A 394 -10.02 10.87 -6.87
N PHE A 395 -10.88 11.55 -7.62
CA PHE A 395 -11.93 12.41 -7.10
C PHE A 395 -13.09 11.52 -6.70
N ARG A 396 -13.43 11.51 -5.41
CA ARG A 396 -14.49 10.65 -4.88
C ARG A 396 -14.89 11.10 -3.48
N ASP A 397 -16.01 10.57 -3.06
CA ASP A 397 -16.49 10.67 -1.70
C ASP A 397 -17.05 9.29 -1.31
N ALA A 398 -16.43 8.62 -0.34
CA ALA A 398 -16.73 7.21 -0.03
C ALA A 398 -16.87 6.95 1.47
N GLU A 399 -17.78 6.06 1.84
CA GLU A 399 -17.98 5.66 3.23
C GLU A 399 -16.93 4.64 3.66
N ASP A 400 -16.21 4.93 4.74
CA ASP A 400 -15.47 3.92 5.49
C ASP A 400 -16.28 3.48 6.70
N THR A 401 -17.06 2.41 6.51
CA THR A 401 -18.09 1.98 7.45
C THR A 401 -17.53 1.55 8.80
N TYR A 402 -16.24 1.17 8.87
CA TYR A 402 -15.55 0.88 10.12
C TYR A 402 -15.62 2.07 11.10
N TRP A 403 -15.56 3.29 10.56
CA TRP A 403 -15.59 4.53 11.33
C TRP A 403 -16.99 5.15 11.47
N ALA A 404 -18.05 4.42 11.12
CA ALA A 404 -19.41 4.97 11.20
C ALA A 404 -19.87 5.25 12.64
N GLU A 405 -19.39 4.47 13.61
CA GLU A 405 -19.81 4.59 15.01
C GLU A 405 -19.10 5.77 15.72
N PRO A 406 -19.81 6.58 16.52
CA PRO A 406 -19.23 7.79 17.09
C PRO A 406 -18.06 7.58 18.05
N GLU A 407 -18.07 6.44 18.73
CA GLU A 407 -17.09 6.01 19.72
C GLU A 407 -15.84 5.39 19.07
N SER A 408 -15.90 5.09 17.76
CA SER A 408 -14.74 4.69 16.95
C SER A 408 -14.24 5.89 16.11
N GLY A 409 -12.93 6.03 16.01
CA GLY A 409 -12.33 7.06 15.17
C GLY A 409 -11.02 7.64 15.72
N PRO A 410 -10.20 8.24 14.85
CA PRO A 410 -8.89 8.77 15.23
C PRO A 410 -8.94 10.12 15.96
N PHE A 411 -10.13 10.66 16.22
CA PHE A 411 -10.31 12.00 16.78
C PHE A 411 -10.95 11.96 18.17
N ASP A 412 -10.29 12.60 19.14
CA ASP A 412 -10.83 12.80 20.50
C ASP A 412 -12.15 13.61 20.50
N ASP A 413 -12.31 14.53 19.55
CA ASP A 413 -13.53 15.30 19.33
C ASP A 413 -14.25 14.79 18.07
N PRO A 414 -15.39 14.09 18.21
CA PRO A 414 -16.18 13.59 17.10
C PRO A 414 -16.63 14.65 16.08
N GLU A 415 -16.74 15.92 16.48
CA GLU A 415 -17.09 17.02 15.57
C GLU A 415 -15.94 17.42 14.64
N SER A 416 -14.72 16.90 14.89
CA SER A 416 -13.55 17.16 14.03
C SER A 416 -13.75 16.59 12.63
N TRP A 417 -14.44 15.45 12.49
CA TRP A 417 -14.77 14.86 11.19
C TRP A 417 -16.27 14.96 10.96
N ARG A 418 -16.70 16.16 10.58
CA ARG A 418 -18.11 16.54 10.51
C ARG A 418 -18.93 15.65 9.57
N ASP A 419 -18.32 15.21 8.48
CA ASP A 419 -18.98 14.41 7.44
C ASP A 419 -18.67 12.91 7.59
N ARG A 420 -18.23 12.43 8.76
CA ARG A 420 -18.03 10.99 9.01
C ARG A 420 -19.28 10.16 8.65
N PRO A 421 -19.12 8.93 8.08
CA PRO A 421 -17.87 8.21 7.77
C PRO A 421 -17.28 8.52 6.39
N TRP A 422 -17.57 9.69 5.82
CA TRP A 422 -17.17 10.00 4.45
C TRP A 422 -15.71 10.43 4.34
N VAL A 423 -14.96 9.67 3.56
CA VAL A 423 -13.56 9.85 3.22
C VAL A 423 -13.48 10.45 1.82
N ARG A 424 -12.74 11.56 1.71
CA ARG A 424 -12.56 12.30 0.46
C ARG A 424 -11.32 11.80 -0.26
N ASN A 425 -11.51 11.51 -1.53
CA ASN A 425 -10.47 11.21 -2.50
C ASN A 425 -9.56 10.00 -2.16
N LEU A 426 -8.84 9.51 -3.18
CA LEU A 426 -7.57 8.82 -2.97
C LEU A 426 -6.50 9.67 -3.64
N GLU A 427 -5.38 9.95 -2.96
CA GLU A 427 -4.43 10.97 -3.41
C GLU A 427 -2.98 10.53 -3.20
N ARG A 428 -2.13 10.88 -4.16
CA ARG A 428 -0.68 10.65 -4.12
C ARG A 428 0.05 11.84 -4.74
N TRP A 429 0.54 12.72 -3.87
CA TRP A 429 1.31 13.94 -4.19
C TRP A 429 0.58 14.98 -5.05
N LEU A 430 -0.70 14.78 -5.34
CA LEU A 430 -1.60 15.73 -5.95
C LEU A 430 -2.87 15.70 -5.11
N VAL A 431 -3.22 16.82 -4.49
CA VAL A 431 -4.33 16.91 -3.53
C VAL A 431 -5.36 17.89 -4.09
N GLN A 432 -6.62 17.50 -4.16
CA GLN A 432 -7.70 18.41 -4.47
C GLN A 432 -8.03 19.24 -3.23
N VAL A 433 -8.17 20.55 -3.41
CA VAL A 433 -8.43 21.50 -2.32
C VAL A 433 -9.72 22.26 -2.60
N ASP A 434 -10.61 22.31 -1.61
CA ASP A 434 -11.80 23.14 -1.65
C ASP A 434 -11.46 24.58 -1.24
N GLU A 435 -11.74 25.53 -2.12
CA GLU A 435 -11.64 26.96 -1.84
C GLU A 435 -12.76 27.73 -2.57
N PRO A 436 -13.09 28.98 -2.19
CA PRO A 436 -14.19 29.72 -2.80
C PRO A 436 -14.08 29.77 -4.34
N GLY A 437 -15.13 29.30 -5.03
CA GLY A 437 -15.16 29.23 -6.49
C GLY A 437 -14.56 27.95 -7.07
N SER A 438 -14.11 27.02 -6.22
CA SER A 438 -13.63 25.69 -6.60
C SER A 438 -13.96 24.63 -5.54
N ILE A 439 -15.11 24.75 -4.85
CA ILE A 439 -15.58 23.70 -3.96
C ILE A 439 -16.05 22.52 -4.82
N ALA A 440 -15.54 21.32 -4.53
CA ALA A 440 -15.91 20.10 -5.22
C ALA A 440 -17.20 19.51 -4.63
N HIS A 441 -18.15 19.16 -5.50
CA HIS A 441 -19.47 18.67 -5.11
C HIS A 441 -19.64 17.19 -5.42
N ARG A 442 -20.19 16.46 -4.46
CA ARG A 442 -20.57 15.05 -4.63
C ARG A 442 -21.58 14.91 -5.78
N THR A 443 -21.49 13.80 -6.51
CA THR A 443 -22.36 13.48 -7.64
C THR A 443 -22.93 12.07 -7.54
N ASP A 444 -24.02 11.82 -8.28
CA ASP A 444 -24.71 10.53 -8.39
C ASP A 444 -24.44 9.83 -9.74
N VAL A 445 -23.53 10.36 -10.58
CA VAL A 445 -23.32 9.84 -11.94
C VAL A 445 -22.58 8.51 -11.98
N ASP A 446 -21.79 8.20 -10.94
CA ASP A 446 -21.01 6.97 -10.81
C ASP A 446 -21.02 6.57 -9.32
N VAL A 447 -21.85 5.58 -8.97
CA VAL A 447 -22.10 5.18 -7.58
C VAL A 447 -21.95 3.68 -7.48
N HIS A 448 -21.09 3.25 -6.56
CA HIS A 448 -20.85 1.86 -6.24
C HIS A 448 -21.23 1.62 -4.78
N ALA A 449 -21.98 0.57 -4.50
CA ALA A 449 -22.44 0.26 -3.16
C ALA A 449 -22.14 -1.20 -2.85
N HIS A 450 -21.49 -1.44 -1.72
CA HIS A 450 -21.22 -2.76 -1.17
C HIS A 450 -20.52 -3.69 -2.18
N VAL A 451 -19.57 -3.13 -2.93
CA VAL A 451 -18.73 -3.92 -3.84
C VAL A 451 -18.00 -4.94 -2.98
N PHE A 452 -18.15 -6.22 -3.32
CA PHE A 452 -17.83 -7.40 -2.49
C PHE A 452 -18.81 -7.65 -1.36
N GLU A 453 -18.91 -6.72 -0.42
CA GLU A 453 -19.75 -6.88 0.77
C GLU A 453 -20.16 -5.55 1.40
N GLU A 454 -21.04 -5.62 2.41
CA GLU A 454 -21.67 -4.46 3.05
C GLU A 454 -20.65 -3.46 3.60
N ASP A 455 -19.57 -3.97 4.18
CA ASP A 455 -18.51 -3.21 4.86
C ASP A 455 -17.73 -2.26 3.93
N ASN A 456 -17.67 -2.54 2.63
CA ASN A 456 -17.04 -1.64 1.65
C ASN A 456 -17.87 -0.36 1.37
N GLY A 457 -19.04 -0.23 1.99
CA GLY A 457 -19.84 1.00 2.02
C GLY A 457 -20.33 1.50 0.66
N VAL A 458 -20.70 2.78 0.61
CA VAL A 458 -21.04 3.48 -0.63
C VAL A 458 -19.91 4.40 -1.07
N ALA A 459 -19.50 4.26 -2.33
CA ALA A 459 -18.56 5.16 -3.00
C ALA A 459 -19.25 5.95 -4.11
N ARG A 460 -18.98 7.24 -4.14
CA ARG A 460 -19.46 8.17 -5.16
C ARG A 460 -18.25 8.67 -5.93
N GLU A 461 -18.07 8.12 -7.11
CA GLU A 461 -16.90 8.35 -7.92
C GLU A 461 -17.09 9.58 -8.80
N GLY A 462 -16.03 10.38 -8.86
CA GLY A 462 -16.05 11.70 -9.44
C GLY A 462 -16.64 12.76 -8.53
N LEU A 463 -16.20 13.99 -8.75
CA LEU A 463 -16.78 15.19 -8.15
C LEU A 463 -17.13 16.18 -9.26
N SER A 464 -18.16 16.98 -9.02
CA SER A 464 -18.70 17.96 -9.93
C SER A 464 -18.37 19.38 -9.50
N THR A 465 -18.26 20.28 -10.47
CA THR A 465 -18.41 21.72 -10.23
C THR A 465 -19.88 22.07 -9.94
N ASP A 466 -20.13 23.26 -9.41
CA ASP A 466 -21.45 23.91 -9.38
C ASP A 466 -21.31 25.34 -9.92
N ALA A 467 -21.35 25.46 -11.25
CA ALA A 467 -21.18 26.71 -11.96
C ALA A 467 -22.27 27.74 -11.61
N ALA A 468 -23.47 27.28 -11.23
CA ALA A 468 -24.56 28.14 -10.82
C ALA A 468 -24.32 28.76 -9.44
N ALA A 469 -23.69 28.03 -8.51
CA ALA A 469 -23.22 28.54 -7.23
C ALA A 469 -21.91 29.34 -7.32
N GLY A 470 -21.20 29.26 -8.44
CA GLY A 470 -19.95 29.95 -8.71
C GLY A 470 -18.70 29.09 -8.53
N ASP A 471 -18.86 27.81 -8.19
CA ASP A 471 -17.78 26.84 -8.13
C ASP A 471 -17.48 26.33 -9.54
N THR A 472 -16.50 26.96 -10.20
CA THR A 472 -16.26 26.86 -11.65
C THR A 472 -15.01 26.06 -11.99
N GLY A 473 -14.50 25.28 -11.05
CA GLY A 473 -13.32 24.46 -11.27
C GLY A 473 -12.89 23.66 -10.05
N PHE A 474 -11.75 22.99 -10.18
CA PHE A 474 -11.10 22.23 -9.11
C PHE A 474 -9.67 22.73 -8.95
N VAL A 475 -9.27 23.04 -7.72
CA VAL A 475 -7.89 23.40 -7.40
C VAL A 475 -7.14 22.16 -6.94
N LEU A 476 -5.94 21.98 -7.48
CA LEU A 476 -5.04 20.89 -7.16
C LEU A 476 -3.71 21.44 -6.64
N GLU A 477 -3.33 20.99 -5.46
CA GLU A 477 -2.04 21.28 -4.83
C GLU A 477 -1.04 20.15 -5.12
N VAL A 478 0.16 20.51 -5.58
CA VAL A 478 1.20 19.56 -5.98
C VAL A 478 2.26 19.48 -4.87
N ASP A 479 2.62 18.25 -4.45
CA ASP A 479 3.69 18.05 -3.47
C ASP A 479 4.97 18.76 -3.93
N PRO A 480 5.57 19.64 -3.08
CA PRO A 480 6.77 20.38 -3.45
C PRO A 480 7.96 19.51 -3.86
N ARG A 481 8.09 18.29 -3.31
CA ARG A 481 9.14 17.33 -3.65
C ARG A 481 8.94 16.80 -5.07
N PHE A 482 7.70 16.48 -5.44
CA PHE A 482 7.35 16.08 -6.81
C PHE A 482 7.57 17.22 -7.79
N ALA A 483 7.04 18.42 -7.49
CA ALA A 483 7.20 19.59 -8.35
C ALA A 483 8.69 19.99 -8.55
N SER A 484 9.50 19.89 -7.49
CA SER A 484 10.95 20.10 -7.56
C SER A 484 11.61 19.10 -8.52
N ALA A 485 11.30 17.81 -8.39
CA ALA A 485 11.83 16.78 -9.28
C ALA A 485 11.31 16.93 -10.72
N ALA A 486 10.09 17.45 -10.90
CA ALA A 486 9.50 17.73 -12.20
C ALA A 486 10.16 18.91 -12.93
N SER A 487 10.80 19.84 -12.23
CA SER A 487 11.41 21.06 -12.81
C SER A 487 12.54 20.78 -13.82
N GLY A 488 13.11 19.57 -13.82
CA GLY A 488 14.10 19.12 -14.80
C GLY A 488 13.51 18.36 -16.01
N SER A 489 12.20 18.15 -16.06
CA SER A 489 11.53 17.39 -17.12
C SER A 489 11.38 18.22 -18.38
N ALA A 490 11.41 17.58 -19.55
CA ALA A 490 11.31 18.27 -20.83
C ALA A 490 9.90 18.81 -21.08
N SER A 491 8.87 18.11 -20.61
CA SER A 491 7.48 18.54 -20.64
C SER A 491 6.71 18.02 -19.42
N ILE A 492 5.65 18.74 -19.05
CA ILE A 492 4.69 18.31 -18.03
C ILE A 492 3.31 18.28 -18.67
N VAL A 493 2.58 17.19 -18.45
CA VAL A 493 1.19 17.07 -18.90
C VAL A 493 0.27 16.76 -17.73
N LEU A 494 -0.99 17.19 -17.84
CA LEU A 494 -2.06 16.75 -16.95
C LEU A 494 -3.00 15.84 -17.73
N LYS A 495 -3.16 14.59 -17.29
CA LYS A 495 -4.25 13.71 -17.73
C LYS A 495 -5.45 13.95 -16.83
N VAL A 496 -6.61 14.24 -17.42
CA VAL A 496 -7.88 14.43 -16.69
C VAL A 496 -8.92 13.46 -17.25
N THR A 497 -9.36 12.50 -16.44
CA THR A 497 -10.51 11.65 -16.73
C THR A 497 -11.78 12.37 -16.31
N TYR A 498 -12.64 12.68 -17.29
CA TYR A 498 -13.86 13.45 -17.11
C TYR A 498 -15.05 12.78 -17.79
N LEU A 499 -16.24 13.08 -17.30
CA LEU A 499 -17.48 12.69 -17.98
C LEU A 499 -17.73 13.68 -19.12
N ASP A 500 -17.70 13.22 -20.37
CA ASP A 500 -17.95 14.06 -21.55
C ASP A 500 -19.45 14.35 -21.73
N ALA A 501 -20.01 15.10 -20.78
CA ALA A 501 -21.38 15.57 -20.74
C ALA A 501 -21.44 17.10 -20.65
N GLY A 502 -22.63 17.66 -20.90
CA GLY A 502 -22.86 19.10 -21.02
C GLY A 502 -22.22 19.76 -22.25
N ALA A 503 -22.32 21.09 -22.32
CA ALA A 503 -21.74 21.95 -23.34
C ALA A 503 -20.59 22.80 -22.78
N GLY A 504 -19.74 23.32 -23.67
CA GLY A 504 -18.61 24.17 -23.32
C GLY A 504 -17.28 23.41 -23.25
N SER A 505 -16.27 24.06 -22.67
CA SER A 505 -14.91 23.54 -22.56
C SER A 505 -14.34 23.81 -21.18
N PHE A 506 -13.28 23.10 -20.83
CA PHE A 506 -12.45 23.42 -19.67
C PHE A 506 -10.98 23.56 -20.09
N ALA A 507 -10.16 24.15 -19.23
CA ALA A 507 -8.71 24.27 -19.40
C ALA A 507 -8.00 24.06 -18.05
N VAL A 508 -6.67 24.05 -18.06
CA VAL A 508 -5.85 24.02 -16.85
C VAL A 508 -5.17 25.38 -16.70
N ASP A 509 -5.55 26.11 -15.66
CA ASP A 509 -4.91 27.37 -15.28
C ASP A 509 -3.73 27.10 -14.34
N THR A 510 -2.62 27.77 -14.62
CA THR A 510 -1.39 27.71 -13.83
C THR A 510 -0.85 29.11 -13.61
N ALA A 511 0.14 29.26 -12.72
CA ALA A 511 0.83 30.54 -12.55
C ALA A 511 1.56 31.03 -13.82
N ALA A 512 1.90 30.11 -14.74
CA ALA A 512 2.56 30.42 -16.00
C ALA A 512 1.57 30.74 -17.14
N GLY A 513 0.27 30.55 -16.92
CA GLY A 513 -0.79 30.75 -17.91
C GLY A 513 -1.74 29.56 -18.02
N ALA A 514 -2.71 29.68 -18.92
CA ALA A 514 -3.69 28.65 -19.21
C ALA A 514 -3.18 27.66 -20.27
N SER A 515 -3.56 26.40 -20.15
CA SER A 515 -3.36 25.36 -21.16
C SER A 515 -4.28 25.57 -22.38
N PRO A 516 -4.09 24.82 -23.48
CA PRO A 516 -5.13 24.70 -24.49
C PRO A 516 -6.42 24.11 -23.89
N SER A 517 -7.56 24.46 -24.47
CA SER A 517 -8.87 24.03 -23.97
C SER A 517 -9.25 22.63 -24.45
N VAL A 518 -9.96 21.90 -23.58
CA VAL A 518 -10.59 20.62 -23.87
C VAL A 518 -12.06 20.89 -24.19
N ALA A 519 -12.43 20.74 -25.45
CA ALA A 519 -13.81 20.87 -25.88
C ALA A 519 -14.61 19.61 -25.55
N ARG A 520 -15.76 19.77 -24.89
CA ARG A 520 -16.68 18.66 -24.63
C ARG A 520 -17.60 18.44 -25.82
N THR A 521 -17.80 17.17 -26.16
CA THR A 521 -18.61 16.75 -27.31
C THR A 521 -19.96 16.17 -26.91
N HIS A 522 -20.23 16.07 -25.61
CA HIS A 522 -21.49 15.54 -25.07
C HIS A 522 -21.73 14.08 -25.49
N SER A 523 -20.69 13.24 -25.50
CA SER A 523 -20.82 11.81 -25.81
C SER A 523 -21.47 11.01 -24.67
N GLY A 524 -21.42 11.52 -23.44
CA GLY A 524 -21.90 10.82 -22.24
C GLY A 524 -20.96 9.72 -21.75
N ALA A 525 -19.77 9.57 -22.34
CA ALA A 525 -18.77 8.60 -21.93
C ALA A 525 -17.71 9.21 -21.00
N TRP A 526 -17.09 8.37 -20.18
CA TRP A 526 -15.84 8.71 -19.51
C TRP A 526 -14.70 8.76 -20.53
N ARG A 527 -13.91 9.82 -20.50
CA ARG A 527 -12.79 10.06 -21.42
C ARG A 527 -11.62 10.67 -20.66
N THR A 528 -10.39 10.41 -21.10
CA THR A 528 -9.19 11.05 -20.57
C THR A 528 -8.61 12.04 -21.57
N ALA A 529 -8.49 13.31 -21.18
CA ALA A 529 -7.74 14.32 -21.92
C ALA A 529 -6.31 14.41 -21.36
N THR A 530 -5.30 14.20 -22.21
CA THR A 530 -3.90 14.53 -21.92
C THR A 530 -3.62 15.95 -22.41
N ILE A 531 -3.27 16.85 -21.49
CA ILE A 531 -3.19 18.30 -21.70
C ILE A 531 -1.76 18.77 -21.43
N ALA A 532 -1.12 19.41 -22.41
CA ALA A 532 0.18 20.04 -22.22
C ALA A 532 0.07 21.25 -21.29
N LEU A 533 0.91 21.30 -20.26
CA LEU A 533 1.00 22.46 -19.38
C LEU A 533 2.04 23.45 -19.90
N PRO A 534 1.86 24.76 -19.68
CA PRO A 534 2.84 25.76 -20.08
C PRO A 534 4.16 25.59 -19.33
N ASP A 535 5.26 26.00 -19.96
CA ASP A 535 6.59 26.01 -19.32
C ASP A 535 6.55 26.79 -18.00
N GLY A 536 7.08 26.18 -16.93
CA GLY A 536 7.05 26.77 -15.60
C GLY A 536 5.71 26.65 -14.87
N ALA A 537 4.76 25.83 -15.35
CA ALA A 537 3.47 25.55 -14.68
C ALA A 537 3.61 25.15 -13.21
N LEU A 538 4.71 24.48 -12.84
CA LEU A 538 5.00 24.02 -11.47
C LEU A 538 6.00 24.90 -10.73
N ALA A 539 6.36 26.07 -11.28
CA ALA A 539 7.23 27.00 -10.59
C ALA A 539 6.53 27.52 -9.33
N ALA A 540 7.23 27.51 -8.20
CA ALA A 540 6.72 28.15 -6.98
C ALA A 540 6.38 29.62 -7.25
N SER A 541 5.21 30.06 -6.82
CA SER A 541 4.81 31.46 -6.90
C SER A 541 5.67 32.30 -5.94
N GLY A 542 6.87 32.72 -6.38
CA GLY A 542 7.78 33.57 -5.61
C GLY A 542 8.91 32.82 -4.89
N THR A 543 10.01 33.55 -4.68
CA THR A 543 11.34 33.10 -4.23
C THR A 543 11.34 32.15 -3.03
N ALA A 544 11.90 30.95 -3.24
CA ALA A 544 12.04 29.87 -2.29
C ALA A 544 12.74 30.28 -0.97
N ALA A 545 11.97 30.26 0.10
CA ALA A 545 12.41 30.12 1.49
C ALA A 545 11.62 28.97 2.13
N PRO A 546 12.11 28.32 3.19
CA PRO A 546 11.37 27.25 3.88
C PRO A 546 9.99 27.77 4.33
N GLY A 547 8.91 27.12 3.88
CA GLY A 547 7.52 27.56 4.10
C GLY A 547 6.82 28.23 2.90
N THR A 548 7.36 28.14 1.68
CA THR A 548 6.65 28.57 0.46
C THR A 548 5.45 27.67 0.15
N ALA A 549 4.33 28.28 -0.25
CA ALA A 549 3.13 27.60 -0.70
C ALA A 549 3.44 26.59 -1.82
N ALA A 550 2.84 25.41 -1.72
CA ALA A 550 2.96 24.36 -2.73
C ALA A 550 2.47 24.86 -4.10
N PRO A 551 3.07 24.40 -5.23
CA PRO A 551 2.58 24.74 -6.56
C PRO A 551 1.12 24.30 -6.74
N ARG A 552 0.33 25.15 -7.40
CA ARG A 552 -1.09 24.92 -7.62
C ARG A 552 -1.45 25.01 -9.09
N ILE A 553 -2.34 24.13 -9.52
CA ILE A 553 -2.99 24.15 -10.82
C ILE A 553 -4.51 24.10 -10.62
N ARG A 554 -5.27 24.63 -11.57
CA ARG A 554 -6.73 24.65 -11.49
C ARG A 554 -7.34 24.13 -12.78
N ILE A 555 -8.19 23.11 -12.70
CA ILE A 555 -9.04 22.70 -13.82
C ILE A 555 -10.23 23.66 -13.82
N SER A 556 -10.35 24.52 -14.83
CA SER A 556 -11.35 25.61 -14.86
C SER A 556 -12.31 25.51 -16.05
N LEU A 557 -13.57 25.81 -15.78
CA LEU A 557 -14.61 25.93 -16.81
C LEU A 557 -14.44 27.22 -17.60
N ALA A 558 -14.69 27.14 -18.91
CA ALA A 558 -14.93 28.34 -19.71
C ALA A 558 -16.24 29.03 -19.29
N GLU A 559 -16.33 30.34 -19.52
CA GLU A 559 -17.53 31.12 -19.24
C GLU A 559 -18.76 30.51 -19.95
N GLY A 560 -19.82 30.25 -19.19
CA GLY A 560 -21.07 29.69 -19.69
C GLY A 560 -21.03 28.19 -20.01
N ALA A 561 -19.98 27.46 -19.62
CA ALA A 561 -19.95 26.01 -19.68
C ALA A 561 -20.86 25.39 -18.61
N ASP A 562 -21.42 24.21 -18.91
CA ASP A 562 -22.14 23.38 -17.93
C ASP A 562 -21.18 22.78 -16.89
N ASP A 563 -21.71 22.18 -15.84
CA ASP A 563 -20.90 21.53 -14.81
C ASP A 563 -19.98 20.44 -15.37
N LEU A 564 -18.76 20.36 -14.85
CA LEU A 564 -17.76 19.37 -15.19
C LEU A 564 -17.66 18.35 -14.05
N VAL A 565 -17.77 17.07 -14.40
CA VAL A 565 -17.45 15.96 -13.51
C VAL A 565 -16.07 15.41 -13.86
N VAL A 566 -15.18 15.39 -12.88
CA VAL A 566 -13.83 14.79 -12.98
C VAL A 566 -13.76 13.61 -12.03
N ARG A 567 -13.24 12.47 -12.51
CA ARG A 567 -13.02 11.26 -11.69
C ARG A 567 -11.56 11.04 -11.33
N PHE A 568 -10.64 11.50 -12.17
CA PHE A 568 -9.21 11.26 -11.94
C PHE A 568 -8.36 12.33 -12.61
N ALA A 569 -7.34 12.82 -11.90
CA ALA A 569 -6.32 13.70 -12.46
C ALA A 569 -4.93 13.12 -12.18
N ARG A 570 -4.07 13.07 -13.20
CA ARG A 570 -2.67 12.64 -13.09
C ARG A 570 -1.74 13.67 -13.73
N LEU A 571 -0.87 14.26 -12.92
CA LEU A 571 0.20 15.16 -13.36
C LEU A 571 1.44 14.32 -13.68
N ILE A 572 1.92 14.36 -14.92
CA ILE A 572 2.96 13.46 -15.44
C ILE A 572 4.18 14.24 -15.91
N ARG A 573 5.36 13.73 -15.56
CA ARG A 573 6.68 14.16 -16.05
C ARG A 573 6.99 13.45 -17.37
N ALA A 574 6.66 14.09 -18.48
CA ALA A 574 6.71 13.49 -19.82
C ALA A 574 8.12 13.47 -20.43
#